data_AF-A0A660T502-F1
#
_entry.id   AF-A0A660T502-F1
#
_cell.length_a   1.000
_cell.length_b   1.000
_cell.length_c   1.000
_cell.angle_alpha   90.00
_cell.angle_beta   90.00
_cell.angle_gamma   90.00
#
_symmetry.space_group_name_H-M   'P 1'
#
loop_
_entity.id
_entity.type
_entity.pdbx_description
1 polymer ?
#
loop_
_entity_poly.entity_id
_entity_poly.type
_entity_poly.pdbx_seq_one_letter_code
_entity_poly.pdbx_strand_id
1 'polypeptide(L)'
;MSLELIREKTGWHTVWGPVYAGDVPRFVRGGYSKNANIRMVKFPFSQRLEMAAMWAFPFSIILTLLTFLFWKQMLVFTVTASWAVFMLGIILYTAAAGTFSVSILPRWGFVSLAIMLLVNIDLMGSTPIYKSGFQEERLLKVVLETEKCTGCSACVNVCPRNCFIIEEKLKKAVIAGAERCVQCSACIVQCPPMHFTLHRAAAILLCRKLLENTNSI
;
A
#
# COMPACT_ATOMS: atom_id res chain seq x y z
N MET A 1 -5.12 14.25 -26.26
CA MET A 1 -6.18 13.55 -27.00
C MET A 1 -7.29 13.18 -26.01
N SER A 2 -8.45 13.82 -26.06
CA SER A 2 -9.52 13.61 -25.08
C SER A 2 -10.23 12.27 -25.31
N LEU A 3 -10.61 11.58 -24.23
CA LEU A 3 -11.35 10.31 -24.29
C LEU A 3 -12.71 10.48 -24.99
N GLU A 4 -13.31 11.66 -24.90
CA GLU A 4 -14.54 12.02 -25.60
C GLU A 4 -14.37 11.99 -27.11
N LEU A 5 -13.28 12.55 -27.64
CA LEU A 5 -12.99 12.54 -29.07
C LEU A 5 -12.76 11.11 -29.61
N ILE A 6 -12.11 10.25 -28.81
CA ILE A 6 -11.91 8.84 -29.18
C ILE A 6 -13.27 8.12 -29.21
N ARG A 7 -14.10 8.31 -28.19
CA ARG A 7 -15.42 7.70 -28.11
C ARG A 7 -16.32 8.15 -29.25
N GLU A 8 -16.31 9.44 -29.59
CA GLU A 8 -17.08 9.99 -30.70
C GLU A 8 -16.65 9.42 -32.04
N LYS A 9 -15.33 9.34 -32.28
CA LYS A 9 -14.79 8.85 -33.56
C LYS A 9 -14.81 7.34 -33.73
N THR A 10 -14.71 6.57 -32.65
CA THR A 10 -14.49 5.12 -32.73
C THR A 10 -15.59 4.30 -32.06
N GLY A 11 -16.51 4.92 -31.32
CA GLY A 11 -17.48 4.21 -30.48
C GLY A 11 -16.83 3.47 -29.30
N TRP A 12 -15.52 3.66 -29.05
CA TRP A 12 -14.81 2.94 -28.01
C TRP A 12 -15.21 3.44 -26.62
N HIS A 13 -15.62 2.50 -25.76
CA HIS A 13 -15.95 2.76 -24.36
C HIS A 13 -14.88 2.18 -23.45
N THR A 14 -14.24 3.04 -22.65
CA THR A 14 -13.29 2.61 -21.64
C THR A 14 -14.02 2.15 -20.38
N VAL A 15 -13.69 0.95 -19.91
CA VAL A 15 -14.23 0.41 -18.67
C VAL A 15 -13.07 -0.01 -17.78
N TRP A 16 -13.15 0.33 -16.49
CA TRP A 16 -12.19 -0.13 -15.51
C TRP A 16 -12.40 -1.63 -15.24
N GLY A 17 -11.52 -2.46 -15.77
CA GLY A 17 -11.57 -3.92 -15.65
C GLY A 17 -11.23 -4.48 -14.26
N PRO A 18 -11.19 -5.81 -14.12
CA PRO A 18 -10.76 -6.47 -12.90
C PRO A 18 -9.25 -6.33 -12.69
N VAL A 19 -8.82 -6.50 -11.44
CA VAL A 19 -7.40 -6.42 -11.06
C VAL A 19 -6.58 -7.56 -11.67
N TYR A 20 -7.13 -8.79 -11.68
CA TYR A 20 -6.45 -9.96 -12.20
C TYR A 20 -6.97 -10.31 -13.59
N ALA A 21 -6.05 -10.57 -14.52
CA ALA A 21 -6.39 -10.91 -15.91
C ALA A 21 -7.29 -12.15 -16.02
N GLY A 22 -7.15 -13.12 -15.10
CA GLY A 22 -7.98 -14.31 -15.05
C GLY A 22 -9.48 -14.03 -14.83
N ASP A 23 -9.83 -12.88 -14.27
CA ASP A 23 -11.22 -12.49 -14.04
C ASP A 23 -11.87 -11.83 -15.27
N VAL A 24 -11.09 -11.48 -16.30
CA VAL A 24 -11.57 -10.76 -17.50
C VAL A 24 -12.69 -11.53 -18.23
N PRO A 25 -12.59 -12.84 -18.50
CA PRO A 25 -13.66 -13.55 -19.21
C PRO A 25 -15.00 -13.52 -18.45
N ARG A 26 -14.96 -13.65 -17.12
CA ARG A 26 -16.16 -13.57 -16.27
C ARG A 26 -16.71 -12.15 -16.23
N PHE A 27 -15.85 -11.15 -16.16
CA PHE A 27 -16.21 -9.74 -16.16
C PHE A 27 -16.94 -9.33 -17.45
N VAL A 28 -16.44 -9.77 -18.61
CA VAL A 28 -17.07 -9.50 -19.92
C VAL A 28 -18.43 -10.20 -20.03
N ARG A 29 -18.51 -11.49 -19.67
CA ARG A 29 -19.80 -12.23 -19.67
C ARG A 29 -20.83 -11.64 -18.68
N GLY A 30 -20.37 -11.03 -17.60
CA GLY A 30 -21.20 -10.37 -16.60
C GLY A 30 -21.60 -8.93 -16.96
N GLY A 31 -21.48 -8.52 -18.23
CA GLY A 31 -21.89 -7.19 -18.68
C GLY A 31 -21.03 -6.06 -18.10
N TYR A 32 -19.74 -6.30 -17.89
CA TYR A 32 -18.79 -5.33 -17.34
C TYR A 32 -19.14 -4.84 -15.92
N SER A 33 -19.85 -5.67 -15.15
CA SER A 33 -20.17 -5.39 -13.75
C SER A 33 -19.06 -5.85 -12.80
N LYS A 34 -18.68 -4.99 -11.85
CA LYS A 34 -17.65 -5.29 -10.84
C LYS A 34 -18.21 -5.54 -9.46
N ASN A 35 -17.97 -6.75 -8.94
CA ASN A 35 -18.16 -7.09 -7.54
C ASN A 35 -16.95 -6.67 -6.68
N ALA A 36 -17.07 -6.77 -5.36
CA ALA A 36 -16.01 -6.38 -4.42
C ALA A 36 -14.71 -7.20 -4.56
N ASN A 37 -14.79 -8.46 -4.98
CA ASN A 37 -13.66 -9.38 -5.02
C ASN A 37 -12.67 -9.10 -6.16
N ILE A 38 -13.17 -8.63 -7.30
CA ILE A 38 -12.35 -8.38 -8.51
C ILE A 38 -11.79 -6.94 -8.56
N ARG A 39 -12.15 -6.10 -7.58
CA ARG A 39 -11.70 -4.70 -7.44
C ARG A 39 -10.40 -4.56 -6.64
N MET A 40 -10.04 -5.58 -5.86
CA MET A 40 -8.95 -5.49 -4.91
C MET A 40 -7.77 -6.36 -5.34
N VAL A 41 -6.57 -5.80 -5.20
CA VAL A 41 -5.33 -6.57 -5.23
C VAL A 41 -5.29 -7.41 -3.96
N LYS A 42 -5.15 -8.74 -4.10
CA LYS A 42 -5.07 -9.68 -2.97
C LYS A 42 -3.65 -9.76 -2.41
N PHE A 43 -2.65 -9.62 -3.29
CA PHE A 43 -1.22 -9.65 -2.98
C PHE A 43 -0.86 -10.75 -1.96
N PRO A 44 -1.08 -12.03 -2.29
CA PRO A 44 -0.86 -13.17 -1.40
C PRO A 44 0.62 -13.36 -1.05
N PHE A 45 0.88 -14.15 -0.02
CA PHE A 45 2.24 -14.43 0.46
C PHE A 45 3.19 -14.95 -0.63
N SER A 46 2.71 -15.81 -1.54
CA SER A 46 3.53 -16.32 -2.65
C SER A 46 4.04 -15.22 -3.58
N GLN A 47 3.19 -14.26 -3.95
CA GLN A 47 3.58 -13.12 -4.79
C GLN A 47 4.57 -12.19 -4.06
N ARG A 48 4.41 -12.05 -2.74
CA ARG A 48 5.38 -11.28 -1.91
C ARG A 48 6.74 -11.96 -1.89
N LEU A 49 6.75 -13.28 -1.74
CA LEU A 49 7.99 -14.07 -1.75
C LEU A 49 8.67 -14.01 -3.11
N GLU A 50 7.91 -14.10 -4.20
CA GLU A 50 8.41 -13.95 -5.57
C GLU A 50 9.06 -12.58 -5.77
N MET A 51 8.38 -11.49 -5.37
CA MET A 51 8.98 -10.16 -5.40
C MET A 51 10.24 -10.06 -4.55
N ALA A 52 10.22 -10.59 -3.31
CA ALA A 52 11.39 -10.58 -2.44
C ALA A 52 12.58 -11.30 -3.09
N ALA A 53 12.35 -12.45 -3.74
CA ALA A 53 13.37 -13.19 -4.47
C ALA A 53 13.88 -12.41 -5.69
N MET A 54 12.99 -11.80 -6.47
CA MET A 54 13.34 -10.98 -7.65
C MET A 54 14.21 -9.77 -7.30
N TRP A 55 14.06 -9.19 -6.11
CA TRP A 55 14.90 -8.09 -5.63
C TRP A 55 16.19 -8.60 -4.95
N ALA A 56 16.09 -9.63 -4.10
CA ALA A 56 17.24 -10.17 -3.37
C ALA A 56 18.29 -10.77 -4.31
N PHE A 57 17.88 -11.44 -5.38
CA PHE A 57 18.78 -12.08 -6.33
C PHE A 57 19.74 -11.08 -7.02
N PRO A 58 19.28 -10.04 -7.73
CA PRO A 58 20.18 -9.08 -8.38
C PRO A 58 21.03 -8.29 -7.38
N PHE A 59 20.48 -7.90 -6.22
CA PHE A 59 21.29 -7.24 -5.19
C PHE A 59 22.37 -8.16 -4.63
N SER A 60 22.08 -9.44 -4.41
CA SER A 60 23.07 -10.40 -3.93
C SER A 60 24.20 -10.62 -4.95
N ILE A 61 23.88 -10.68 -6.25
CA ILE A 61 24.89 -10.77 -7.32
C ILE A 61 25.76 -9.51 -7.35
N ILE A 62 25.14 -8.33 -7.39
CA ILE A 62 25.86 -7.05 -7.45
C ILE A 62 26.78 -6.91 -6.23
N LEU A 63 26.25 -7.18 -5.03
CA LEU A 63 27.02 -7.12 -3.79
C LEU A 63 28.16 -8.15 -3.80
N THR A 64 27.91 -9.38 -4.25
CA THR A 64 28.95 -10.43 -4.35
C THR A 64 30.05 -10.03 -5.32
N LEU A 65 29.71 -9.47 -6.48
CA LEU A 65 30.68 -9.02 -7.47
C LEU A 65 31.51 -7.84 -6.94
N LEU A 66 30.84 -6.81 -6.38
CA LEU A 66 31.52 -5.64 -5.81
C LEU A 66 32.48 -6.05 -4.67
N THR A 67 32.05 -6.96 -3.82
CA THR A 67 32.84 -7.40 -2.66
C THR A 67 33.99 -8.33 -3.07
N PHE A 68 33.77 -9.19 -4.06
CA PHE A 68 34.83 -10.02 -4.65
C PHE A 68 35.90 -9.18 -5.36
N LEU A 69 35.50 -8.13 -6.08
CA LEU A 69 36.40 -7.27 -6.87
C LEU A 69 37.19 -6.28 -6.01
N PHE A 70 36.58 -5.70 -4.96
CA PHE A 70 37.19 -4.58 -4.23
C PHE A 70 37.55 -4.88 -2.77
N TRP A 71 36.86 -5.80 -2.08
CA TRP A 71 36.89 -5.89 -0.60
C TRP A 71 36.94 -7.32 -0.04
N LYS A 72 37.51 -8.28 -0.77
CA LYS A 72 37.51 -9.70 -0.37
C LYS A 72 38.06 -9.94 1.05
N GLN A 73 39.11 -9.21 1.45
CA GLN A 73 39.71 -9.32 2.79
C GLN A 73 38.94 -8.52 3.86
N MET A 74 38.42 -7.34 3.49
CA MET A 74 37.71 -6.44 4.41
C MET A 74 36.32 -6.94 4.76
N LEU A 75 35.61 -7.58 3.83
CA LEU A 75 34.26 -8.11 4.07
C LEU A 75 34.27 -9.32 5.01
N VAL A 76 35.19 -10.27 4.80
CA VAL A 76 35.35 -11.40 5.72
C VAL A 76 35.69 -10.87 7.13
N PHE A 77 36.56 -9.87 7.23
CA PHE A 77 36.90 -9.24 8.50
C PHE A 77 35.71 -8.53 9.15
N THR A 78 34.93 -7.72 8.42
CA THR A 78 33.77 -7.02 9.01
C THR A 78 32.68 -7.98 9.45
N VAL A 79 32.31 -8.96 8.62
CA VAL A 79 31.28 -9.94 8.97
C VAL A 79 31.71 -10.77 10.19
N THR A 80 32.95 -11.25 10.21
CA THR A 80 33.47 -12.04 11.36
C THR A 80 33.61 -11.20 12.63
N ALA A 81 34.10 -9.96 12.54
CA ALA A 81 34.23 -9.06 13.69
C ALA A 81 32.87 -8.65 14.27
N SER A 82 31.92 -8.25 13.42
CA SER A 82 30.56 -7.89 13.87
C SER A 82 29.85 -9.08 14.52
N TRP A 83 30.03 -10.29 13.97
CA TRP A 83 29.45 -11.51 14.55
C TRP A 83 30.14 -11.91 15.85
N ALA A 84 31.47 -11.78 15.94
CA ALA A 84 32.22 -12.03 17.17
C ALA A 84 31.82 -11.07 18.30
N VAL A 85 31.63 -9.79 18.01
CA VAL A 85 31.17 -8.79 19.00
C VAL A 85 29.75 -9.12 19.50
N PHE A 86 28.84 -9.51 18.60
CA PHE A 86 27.49 -9.93 18.99
C PHE A 86 27.50 -11.16 19.90
N MET A 87 28.29 -12.18 19.54
CA MET A 87 28.43 -13.40 20.34
C MET A 87 29.11 -13.13 21.70
N LEU A 88 30.13 -12.27 21.73
CA LEU A 88 30.76 -11.80 22.96
C LEU A 88 29.74 -11.06 23.85
N GLY A 89 28.90 -10.21 23.28
CA GLY A 89 27.84 -9.51 24.00
C GLY A 89 26.83 -10.46 24.65
N ILE A 90 26.40 -11.50 23.94
CA ILE A 90 25.51 -12.54 24.49
C ILE A 90 26.20 -13.31 25.62
N ILE A 91 27.46 -13.71 25.42
CA ILE A 91 28.24 -14.45 26.43
C ILE A 91 28.41 -13.60 27.69
N LEU A 92 28.83 -12.34 27.56
CA LEU A 92 29.03 -11.42 28.69
C LEU A 92 27.72 -11.14 29.43
N TYR A 93 26.63 -10.89 28.72
CA TYR A 93 25.32 -10.65 29.32
C TYR A 93 24.82 -11.87 30.11
N THR A 94 24.90 -13.06 29.52
CA THR A 94 24.42 -14.30 30.17
C THR A 94 25.32 -14.76 31.30
N ALA A 95 26.63 -14.50 31.21
CA ALA A 95 27.58 -14.70 32.32
C ALA A 95 27.30 -13.73 33.48
N ALA A 96 27.08 -12.44 33.19
CA ALA A 96 26.72 -11.44 34.20
C ALA A 96 25.37 -11.73 34.87
N ALA A 97 24.42 -12.31 34.13
CA ALA A 97 23.12 -12.74 34.64
C ALA A 97 23.15 -14.10 35.36
N GLY A 98 24.30 -14.78 35.45
CA GLY A 98 24.43 -16.09 36.11
C GLY A 98 23.70 -17.25 35.43
N THR A 99 23.28 -17.09 34.17
CA THR A 99 22.43 -18.04 33.43
C THR A 99 23.13 -18.60 32.18
N PHE A 100 24.46 -18.53 32.13
CA PHE A 100 25.24 -18.97 30.99
C PHE A 100 25.00 -20.45 30.64
N SER A 101 24.58 -20.71 29.40
CA SER A 101 24.44 -22.06 28.86
C SER A 101 24.75 -22.04 27.37
N VAL A 102 25.56 -23.00 26.91
CA VAL A 102 25.97 -23.11 25.50
C VAL A 102 24.78 -23.30 24.55
N SER A 103 23.67 -23.86 25.03
CA SER A 103 22.43 -24.05 24.27
C SER A 103 21.69 -22.74 23.91
N ILE A 104 22.05 -21.63 24.55
CA ILE A 104 21.41 -20.31 24.37
C ILE A 104 21.90 -19.64 23.09
N LEU A 105 23.17 -19.84 22.71
CA LEU A 105 23.79 -19.26 21.52
C LEU A 105 23.03 -19.57 20.19
N PRO A 106 22.76 -20.84 19.84
CA PRO A 106 22.04 -21.14 18.59
C PRO A 106 20.57 -20.71 18.64
N ARG A 107 19.94 -20.71 19.83
CA ARG A 107 18.54 -20.27 20.00
C ARG A 107 18.40 -18.78 19.71
N TRP A 108 19.23 -17.94 20.32
CA TRP A 108 19.16 -16.49 20.11
C TRP A 108 19.75 -16.06 18.78
N GLY A 109 20.72 -16.80 18.22
CA GLY A 109 21.21 -16.59 16.85
C GLY A 109 20.13 -16.85 15.80
N PHE A 110 19.29 -17.88 15.98
CA PHE A 110 18.16 -18.12 15.08
C PHE A 110 17.06 -17.06 15.23
N VAL A 111 16.75 -16.65 16.47
CA VAL A 111 15.76 -15.59 16.74
C VAL A 111 16.21 -14.25 16.15
N SER A 112 17.48 -13.87 16.33
CA SER A 112 18.00 -12.61 15.77
C SER A 112 18.03 -12.62 14.24
N LEU A 113 18.40 -13.75 13.62
CA LEU A 113 18.32 -13.94 12.18
C LEU A 113 16.88 -13.82 11.66
N ALA A 114 15.92 -14.45 12.34
CA ALA A 114 14.51 -14.38 11.97
C ALA A 114 13.96 -12.94 12.07
N ILE A 115 14.30 -12.21 13.14
CA ILE A 115 13.91 -10.80 13.32
C ILE A 115 14.55 -9.93 12.22
N MET A 116 15.84 -10.13 11.93
CA MET A 116 16.55 -9.35 10.91
C MET A 116 15.98 -9.59 9.52
N LEU A 117 15.63 -10.83 9.17
CA LEU A 117 14.96 -11.15 7.91
C LEU A 117 13.58 -10.49 7.82
N LEU A 118 12.80 -10.51 8.90
CA LEU A 118 11.49 -9.85 8.96
C LEU A 118 11.61 -8.34 8.79
N VAL A 119 12.57 -7.70 9.46
CA VAL A 119 12.83 -6.24 9.35
C VAL A 119 13.28 -5.86 7.94
N ASN A 120 14.12 -6.67 7.28
CA ASN A 120 14.54 -6.40 5.91
C ASN A 120 13.38 -6.52 4.90
N ILE A 121 12.53 -7.55 5.06
CA ILE A 121 11.29 -7.69 4.27
C ILE A 121 10.38 -6.46 4.46
N ASP A 122 10.33 -5.91 5.66
CA ASP A 122 9.52 -4.75 5.98
C ASP A 122 10.08 -3.44 5.40
N LEU A 123 11.40 -3.24 5.47
CA LEU A 123 12.10 -2.07 4.90
C LEU A 123 12.01 -2.02 3.37
N MET A 124 11.95 -3.16 2.69
CA MET A 124 11.73 -3.26 1.24
C MET A 124 10.28 -2.93 0.82
N GLY A 125 9.42 -2.52 1.75
CA GLY A 125 8.03 -2.16 1.45
C GLY A 125 7.15 -3.35 1.05
N SER A 126 7.65 -4.57 1.27
CA SER A 126 6.93 -5.84 1.06
C SER A 126 6.22 -6.35 2.32
N THR A 127 6.11 -5.48 3.32
CA THR A 127 5.51 -5.71 4.64
C THR A 127 4.24 -6.54 4.59
N PRO A 128 4.16 -7.65 5.34
CA PRO A 128 2.89 -8.32 5.62
C PRO A 128 2.08 -7.67 6.73
N ILE A 129 2.77 -6.96 7.62
CA ILE A 129 2.25 -6.49 8.91
C ILE A 129 1.91 -5.00 8.86
N TYR A 130 2.72 -4.20 8.17
CA TYR A 130 2.58 -2.74 8.15
C TYR A 130 2.35 -2.20 6.74
N LYS A 131 1.16 -1.66 6.46
CA LYS A 131 0.91 -0.94 5.21
C LYS A 131 1.83 0.28 5.16
N SER A 132 2.80 0.34 4.25
CA SER A 132 3.75 1.47 4.04
C SER A 132 3.06 2.82 4.27
N GLY A 133 3.26 3.38 5.46
CA GLY A 133 2.30 4.29 6.10
C GLY A 133 2.87 5.59 6.60
N PHE A 134 4.08 5.94 6.17
CA PHE A 134 4.80 7.13 6.62
C PHE A 134 4.41 8.42 5.88
N GLN A 135 3.19 8.53 5.38
CA GLN A 135 2.72 9.77 4.76
C GLN A 135 1.60 10.41 5.60
N GLU A 136 1.86 11.63 6.06
CA GLU A 136 0.91 12.55 6.70
C GLU A 136 -0.40 12.72 5.91
N GLU A 137 -0.38 12.38 4.62
CA GLU A 137 -1.52 12.32 3.72
C GLU A 137 -2.65 11.37 4.17
N ARG A 138 -2.39 10.41 5.09
CA ARG A 138 -3.47 9.58 5.67
C ARG A 138 -4.33 10.29 6.72
N LEU A 139 -4.02 11.53 7.06
CA LEU A 139 -4.98 12.39 7.76
C LEU A 139 -6.00 13.00 6.81
N LEU A 140 -5.91 12.81 5.48
CA LEU A 140 -6.82 13.43 4.54
C LEU A 140 -8.10 12.60 4.38
N LYS A 141 -9.26 13.25 4.53
CA LYS A 141 -10.57 12.67 4.20
C LYS A 141 -11.01 13.21 2.84
N VAL A 142 -11.47 12.31 2.00
CA VAL A 142 -12.04 12.64 0.69
C VAL A 142 -13.39 13.32 0.90
N VAL A 143 -13.53 14.52 0.38
CA VAL A 143 -14.78 15.29 0.40
C VAL A 143 -15.25 15.47 -1.04
N LEU A 144 -16.54 15.22 -1.27
CA LEU A 144 -17.18 15.46 -2.56
C LEU A 144 -17.93 16.79 -2.50
N GLU A 145 -17.65 17.68 -3.46
CA GLU A 145 -18.46 18.86 -3.67
C GLU A 145 -19.70 18.49 -4.49
N THR A 146 -20.76 18.08 -3.80
CA THR A 146 -22.00 17.57 -4.41
C THR A 146 -22.60 18.54 -5.42
N GLU A 147 -22.43 19.85 -5.24
CA GLU A 147 -22.91 20.87 -6.16
C GLU A 147 -22.28 20.77 -7.54
N LYS A 148 -20.97 20.54 -7.60
CA LYS A 148 -20.20 20.44 -8.86
C LYS A 148 -20.24 19.04 -9.47
N CYS A 149 -20.71 18.03 -8.73
CA CYS A 149 -20.79 16.66 -9.21
C CYS A 149 -21.71 16.53 -10.45
N THR A 150 -21.15 16.02 -11.55
CA THR A 150 -21.85 15.79 -12.82
C THR A 150 -22.52 14.42 -12.93
N GLY A 151 -22.32 13.53 -11.94
CA GLY A 151 -22.88 12.16 -11.98
C GLY A 151 -22.15 11.18 -12.91
N CYS A 152 -20.96 11.52 -13.42
CA CYS A 152 -20.22 10.72 -14.41
C CYS A 152 -19.80 9.31 -13.97
N SER A 153 -20.00 8.94 -12.69
CA SER A 153 -19.74 7.60 -12.14
C SER A 153 -18.28 7.12 -12.14
N ALA A 154 -17.31 7.98 -12.49
CA ALA A 154 -15.89 7.62 -12.48
C ALA A 154 -15.41 7.15 -11.09
N CYS A 155 -15.87 7.80 -10.01
CA CYS A 155 -15.52 7.45 -8.63
C CYS A 155 -16.01 6.05 -8.23
N VAL A 156 -17.21 5.64 -8.67
CA VAL A 156 -17.78 4.30 -8.45
C VAL A 156 -16.95 3.24 -9.16
N ASN A 157 -16.48 3.55 -10.37
CA ASN A 157 -15.71 2.63 -11.18
C ASN A 157 -14.28 2.45 -10.67
N VAL A 158 -13.60 3.51 -10.27
CA VAL A 158 -12.19 3.44 -9.86
C VAL A 158 -12.01 3.00 -8.41
N CYS A 159 -13.00 3.20 -7.54
CA CYS A 159 -12.83 2.91 -6.10
C CYS A 159 -12.66 1.40 -5.84
N PRO A 160 -11.51 0.96 -5.28
CA PRO A 160 -11.27 -0.46 -5.01
C PRO A 160 -12.14 -0.99 -3.86
N ARG A 161 -12.65 -0.09 -3.01
CA ARG A 161 -13.41 -0.41 -1.80
C ARG A 161 -14.91 -0.18 -1.94
N ASN A 162 -15.34 0.24 -3.14
CA ASN A 162 -16.74 0.53 -3.45
C ASN A 162 -17.39 1.52 -2.45
N CYS A 163 -16.69 2.63 -2.19
CA CYS A 163 -17.11 3.65 -1.22
C CYS A 163 -18.18 4.62 -1.77
N PHE A 164 -18.45 4.59 -3.07
CA PHE A 164 -19.33 5.53 -3.76
C PHE A 164 -20.50 4.81 -4.40
N ILE A 165 -21.65 5.46 -4.41
CA ILE A 165 -22.85 5.09 -5.18
C ILE A 165 -23.34 6.31 -5.96
N ILE A 166 -24.11 6.07 -7.02
CA ILE A 166 -24.89 7.15 -7.66
C ILE A 166 -26.29 7.11 -7.07
N GLU A 167 -26.71 8.22 -6.47
CA GLU A 167 -28.06 8.38 -5.97
C GLU A 167 -29.00 8.70 -7.14
N GLU A 168 -30.02 7.86 -7.34
CA GLU A 168 -30.90 7.90 -8.52
C GLU A 168 -31.64 9.23 -8.66
N LYS A 169 -32.12 9.78 -7.54
CA LYS A 169 -32.92 11.03 -7.52
C LYS A 169 -32.09 12.25 -7.90
N LEU A 170 -30.89 12.36 -7.34
CA LEU A 170 -30.00 13.49 -7.56
C LEU A 170 -29.13 13.32 -8.80
N LYS A 171 -29.02 12.10 -9.32
CA LYS A 171 -28.04 11.68 -10.36
C LYS A 171 -26.61 12.10 -10.00
N LYS A 172 -26.29 12.08 -8.70
CA LYS A 172 -25.02 12.54 -8.14
C LYS A 172 -24.35 11.43 -7.35
N ALA A 173 -23.04 11.49 -7.26
CA ALA A 173 -22.29 10.55 -6.43
C ALA A 173 -22.52 10.86 -4.94
N VAL A 174 -22.58 9.82 -4.12
CA VAL A 174 -22.66 9.89 -2.65
C VAL A 174 -21.62 8.96 -2.05
N ILE A 175 -21.01 9.38 -0.95
CA ILE A 175 -19.99 8.60 -0.22
C ILE A 175 -20.70 7.69 0.79
N ALA A 176 -21.10 6.50 0.37
CA ALA A 176 -21.80 5.53 1.22
C ALA A 176 -20.86 4.69 2.13
N GLY A 177 -19.57 4.65 1.84
CA GLY A 177 -18.60 3.78 2.53
C GLY A 177 -17.31 4.47 2.93
N ALA A 178 -17.40 5.69 3.48
CA ALA A 178 -16.23 6.52 3.82
C ALA A 178 -15.25 5.80 4.76
N GLU A 179 -15.76 4.99 5.68
CA GLU A 179 -15.02 4.18 6.65
C GLU A 179 -14.12 3.11 6.00
N ARG A 180 -14.47 2.64 4.80
CA ARG A 180 -13.70 1.65 4.06
C ARG A 180 -12.64 2.27 3.14
N CYS A 181 -12.55 3.60 3.08
CA CYS A 181 -11.63 4.30 2.20
C CYS A 181 -10.17 3.97 2.54
N VAL A 182 -9.41 3.50 1.56
CA VAL A 182 -7.98 3.19 1.70
C VAL A 182 -7.05 4.34 1.34
N GLN A 183 -7.63 5.51 1.04
CA GLN A 183 -6.94 6.76 0.72
C GLN A 183 -5.95 6.62 -0.46
N CYS A 184 -6.37 5.91 -1.51
CA CYS A 184 -5.57 5.76 -2.74
C CYS A 184 -5.68 6.97 -3.69
N SER A 185 -6.53 7.95 -3.39
CA SER A 185 -6.78 9.16 -4.18
C SER A 185 -7.23 8.96 -5.65
N ALA A 186 -7.47 7.73 -6.09
CA ALA A 186 -7.85 7.45 -7.47
C ALA A 186 -9.17 8.13 -7.88
N CYS A 187 -10.13 8.28 -6.96
CA CYS A 187 -11.38 9.00 -7.21
C CYS A 187 -11.20 10.50 -7.51
N ILE A 188 -10.14 11.13 -6.98
CA ILE A 188 -9.82 12.54 -7.24
C ILE A 188 -9.20 12.68 -8.63
N VAL A 189 -8.20 11.84 -8.92
CA VAL A 189 -7.47 11.85 -10.19
C VAL A 189 -8.38 11.54 -11.38
N GLN A 190 -9.36 10.65 -11.20
CA GLN A 190 -10.24 10.21 -12.29
C GLN A 190 -11.54 11.02 -12.41
N CYS A 191 -11.81 12.02 -11.55
CA CYS A 191 -13.04 12.80 -11.61
C CYS A 191 -12.92 13.94 -12.64
N PRO A 192 -13.78 13.98 -13.69
CA PRO A 192 -13.79 15.07 -14.66
C PRO A 192 -14.97 16.04 -14.42
N PRO A 193 -14.75 17.37 -14.48
CA PRO A 193 -13.63 18.13 -13.89
C PRO A 193 -13.38 17.76 -12.42
N MET A 194 -12.22 18.07 -11.84
CA MET A 194 -11.82 17.57 -10.51
C MET A 194 -12.71 18.11 -9.36
N HIS A 195 -13.84 17.44 -9.09
CA HIS A 195 -14.84 17.86 -8.08
C HIS A 195 -14.63 17.26 -6.67
N PHE A 196 -13.48 16.64 -6.45
CA PHE A 196 -13.09 16.11 -5.15
C PHE A 196 -11.95 16.94 -4.56
N THR A 197 -12.04 17.23 -3.28
CA THR A 197 -11.00 17.91 -2.51
C THR A 197 -10.47 17.02 -1.39
N LEU A 198 -9.17 17.16 -1.09
CA LEU A 198 -8.50 16.53 0.05
C LEU A 198 -8.44 17.55 1.18
N HIS A 199 -9.09 17.25 2.30
CA HIS A 199 -8.96 18.06 3.51
C HIS A 199 -8.34 17.22 4.63
N ARG A 200 -7.41 17.83 5.40
CA ARG A 200 -6.93 17.23 6.67
C ARG A 200 -8.16 16.99 7.57
N ALA A 201 -8.27 15.79 8.15
CA ALA A 201 -9.41 15.37 8.97
C ALA A 201 -9.64 16.31 10.16
N ALA A 202 -8.55 16.84 10.75
CA ALA A 202 -8.60 17.87 11.77
C ALA A 202 -9.20 19.20 11.24
N ALA A 203 -8.86 19.61 10.02
CA ALA A 203 -9.42 20.80 9.38
C ALA A 203 -10.92 20.62 9.05
N ILE A 204 -11.36 19.41 8.69
CA ILE A 204 -12.79 19.12 8.46
C ILE A 204 -13.60 19.17 9.76
N LEU A 205 -13.07 18.62 10.86
CA LEU A 205 -13.71 18.72 12.16
C LEU A 205 -13.85 20.19 12.61
N LEU A 206 -12.80 20.99 12.39
CA LEU A 206 -12.83 22.42 12.66
C LEU A 206 -13.86 23.15 11.77
N CYS A 207 -13.85 22.88 10.46
CA CYS A 207 -14.75 23.52 9.50
C CYS A 207 -16.21 23.12 9.73
N ARG A 208 -16.47 21.84 10.06
CA ARG A 208 -17.81 21.37 10.48
C ARG A 208 -18.29 22.09 11.74
N LYS A 209 -17.42 22.23 12.74
CA LYS A 209 -17.74 22.95 13.98
C LYS A 209 -18.00 24.44 13.75
N LEU A 210 -17.28 25.05 12.80
CA LEU A 210 -17.52 26.44 12.37
C LEU A 210 -18.84 26.58 11.60
N LEU A 211 -19.17 25.65 10.71
CA LEU A 211 -20.41 25.64 9.94
C LEU A 211 -21.65 25.35 10.82
N GLU A 212 -21.53 24.49 11.82
CA GLU A 212 -22.57 24.25 12.83
C GLU A 212 -22.83 25.52 13.66
N ASN A 213 -21.78 26.29 14.00
CA ASN A 213 -21.92 27.55 14.73
C ASN A 213 -22.50 28.71 13.89
N THR A 214 -22.31 28.72 12.56
CA THR A 214 -22.89 29.75 11.69
C THR A 214 -24.36 29.50 11.34
N ASN A 215 -24.85 28.27 11.49
CA ASN A 215 -26.27 27.92 11.28
C ASN A 215 -27.12 28.00 12.57
N SER A 216 -26.51 28.41 13.69
CA SER A 216 -27.16 28.63 14.99
C SER A 216 -27.33 30.11 15.36
N ILE A 217 -27.18 31.02 14.40
CA ILE A 217 -27.48 32.46 14.48
C ILE A 217 -28.50 32.77 13.39
#